data_AF-A0A6B3E180-F1
#
_entry.id   AF-A0A6B3E180-F1
#
_cell.length_a   1.000
_cell.length_b   1.000
_cell.length_c   1.000
_cell.angle_alpha   90.00
_cell.angle_beta   90.00
_cell.angle_gamma   90.00
#
_symmetry.space_group_name_H-M   'P 1'
#
loop_
_entity.id
_entity.type
_entity.pdbx_description
1 polymer ?
#
loop_
_entity_poly.entity_id
_entity_poly.type
_entity_poly.pdbx_seq_one_letter_code
_entity_poly.pdbx_strand_id
1 'polypeptide(L)'
;MKDRIPDPVRDLLAAVLDALDIPAPATLGGTAAHDRVLNDRAMHARNALRDVLDGAPLGVECTTRYFRERLAEHPPAGYVTGTQADAALAAGKTWSEAVALPGGAA
;
A
#
# COMPACT_ATOMS: atom_id res chain seq x y z
N MET A 1 -4.64 -5.01 32.97
CA MET A 1 -5.43 -4.97 31.72
C MET A 1 -5.81 -3.54 31.33
N LYS A 2 -4.83 -2.61 31.30
CA LYS A 2 -5.05 -1.19 30.94
C LYS A 2 -4.29 -0.75 29.67
N ASP A 3 -3.46 -1.62 29.09
CA ASP A 3 -2.58 -1.26 27.97
C ASP A 3 -3.06 -1.80 26.61
N ARG A 4 -4.33 -2.20 26.49
CA ARG A 4 -4.88 -2.70 25.22
C ARG A 4 -5.39 -1.52 24.38
N ILE A 5 -4.81 -1.35 23.21
CA ILE A 5 -5.32 -0.45 22.16
C ILE A 5 -6.77 -0.84 21.83
N PRO A 6 -7.74 0.09 21.85
CA PRO A 6 -9.11 -0.18 21.45
C PRO A 6 -9.18 -0.76 20.03
N ASP A 7 -10.09 -1.72 19.81
CA ASP A 7 -10.16 -2.43 18.54
C ASP A 7 -10.36 -1.51 17.31
N PRO A 8 -11.17 -0.43 17.36
CA PRO A 8 -11.26 0.53 16.24
C PRO A 8 -9.94 1.24 15.93
N VAL A 9 -9.16 1.58 16.98
CA VAL A 9 -7.86 2.22 16.82
C VAL A 9 -6.83 1.23 16.26
N ARG A 10 -6.86 -0.03 16.73
CA ARG A 10 -6.03 -1.09 16.16
C ARG A 10 -6.33 -1.30 14.68
N ASP A 11 -7.61 -1.27 14.29
CA ASP A 11 -8.04 -1.45 12.91
C ASP A 11 -7.56 -0.31 11.99
N LEU A 12 -7.67 0.94 12.46
CA LEU A 12 -7.10 2.10 11.78
C LEU A 12 -5.58 1.97 11.62
N LEU A 13 -4.85 1.57 12.67
CA LEU A 13 -3.40 1.39 12.62
C LEU A 13 -3.00 0.29 11.64
N ALA A 14 -3.78 -0.80 11.56
CA ALA A 14 -3.56 -1.86 10.57
C ALA A 14 -3.76 -1.33 9.14
N ALA A 15 -4.78 -0.51 8.89
CA ALA A 15 -4.98 0.12 7.58
C ALA A 15 -3.86 1.13 7.24
N VAL A 16 -3.33 1.86 8.22
CA VAL A 16 -2.18 2.77 8.02
C VAL A 16 -0.93 1.97 7.66
N LEU A 17 -0.69 0.84 8.33
CA LEU A 17 0.42 -0.04 7.98
C LEU A 17 0.26 -0.57 6.55
N ASP A 18 -0.93 -1.04 6.18
CA ASP A 18 -1.23 -1.53 4.84
C ASP A 18 -0.99 -0.45 3.76
N ALA A 19 -1.24 0.82 4.08
CA ALA A 19 -0.97 1.94 3.18
C ALA A 19 0.52 2.18 2.92
N LEU A 20 1.36 1.99 3.94
CA LEU A 20 2.78 2.36 3.94
C LEU A 20 3.70 1.17 3.61
N ASP A 21 3.33 -0.04 4.02
CA ASP A 21 4.10 -1.27 3.86
C ASP A 21 3.79 -1.95 2.52
N ILE A 22 3.94 -1.18 1.43
CA ILE A 22 3.81 -1.75 0.08
C ILE A 22 5.12 -2.44 -0.33
N PRO A 23 5.05 -3.53 -1.13
CA PRO A 23 6.25 -4.25 -1.53
C PRO A 23 7.23 -3.38 -2.33
N ALA A 24 8.52 -3.50 -2.04
CA ALA A 24 9.55 -2.84 -2.83
C ALA A 24 9.62 -3.37 -4.27
N PRO A 25 9.98 -2.54 -5.26
CA PRO A 25 10.18 -2.98 -6.64
C PRO A 25 11.42 -3.88 -6.75
N ALA A 26 11.36 -4.88 -7.64
CA ALA A 26 12.47 -5.79 -7.91
C ALA A 26 13.68 -5.10 -8.58
N THR A 27 13.45 -3.97 -9.24
CA THR A 27 14.49 -3.20 -9.94
C THR A 27 14.28 -1.69 -9.76
N LEU A 28 15.35 -0.92 -10.01
CA LEU A 28 15.29 0.54 -10.03
C LEU A 28 14.28 1.10 -11.05
N GLY A 29 14.00 0.36 -12.14
CA GLY A 29 13.00 0.77 -13.13
C GLY A 29 11.58 0.88 -12.54
N GLY A 30 11.30 0.15 -11.46
CA GLY A 30 10.00 0.21 -10.76
C GLY A 30 9.87 1.35 -9.74
N THR A 31 10.97 2.04 -9.39
CA THR A 31 10.98 3.03 -8.30
C THR A 31 9.99 4.17 -8.56
N ALA A 32 9.91 4.72 -9.77
CA ALA A 32 9.01 5.83 -10.05
C ALA A 32 7.52 5.46 -9.88
N ALA A 33 7.14 4.23 -10.26
CA ALA A 33 5.78 3.74 -10.08
C ALA A 33 5.48 3.44 -8.60
N HIS A 34 6.43 2.80 -7.92
CA HIS A 34 6.35 2.55 -6.48
C HIS A 34 6.16 3.85 -5.69
N ASP A 35 7.00 4.86 -5.95
CA ASP A 35 6.98 6.14 -5.22
C ASP A 35 5.67 6.90 -5.44
N ARG A 36 5.13 6.85 -6.67
CA ARG A 36 3.81 7.44 -6.97
C ARG A 36 2.72 6.77 -6.12
N VAL A 37 2.67 5.44 -6.12
CA VAL A 37 1.66 4.70 -5.36
C VAL A 37 1.82 4.93 -3.86
N LEU A 38 3.05 4.88 -3.33
CA LEU A 38 3.31 5.14 -1.92
C LEU A 38 2.88 6.54 -1.52
N ASN A 39 3.17 7.55 -2.34
CA ASN A 39 2.78 8.92 -2.07
C ASN A 39 1.25 9.10 -2.02
N ASP A 40 0.52 8.50 -2.97
CA ASP A 40 -0.95 8.54 -2.98
C ASP A 40 -1.54 7.86 -1.74
N ARG A 41 -1.03 6.67 -1.39
CA ARG A 41 -1.48 5.91 -0.20
C ARG A 41 -1.14 6.63 1.10
N ALA A 42 0.05 7.22 1.21
CA ALA A 42 0.48 7.99 2.37
C ALA A 42 -0.36 9.27 2.56
N MET A 43 -0.77 9.92 1.47
CA MET A 43 -1.68 11.06 1.51
C MET A 43 -3.04 10.68 2.11
N HIS A 44 -3.61 9.54 1.71
CA HIS A 44 -4.86 9.03 2.29
C HIS A 44 -4.70 8.64 3.76
N ALA A 45 -3.59 7.98 4.12
CA ALA A 45 -3.29 7.64 5.52
C ALA A 45 -3.21 8.90 6.40
N ARG A 46 -2.51 9.93 5.92
CA ARG A 46 -2.42 11.22 6.60
C ARG A 46 -3.78 11.87 6.79
N ASN A 47 -4.66 11.83 5.79
CA ASN A 47 -5.98 12.42 5.88
C ASN A 47 -6.87 11.67 6.90
N ALA A 48 -6.84 10.34 6.90
CA ALA A 48 -7.55 9.52 7.88
C ALA A 48 -7.08 9.78 9.33
N LEU A 49 -5.75 9.88 9.53
CA LEU A 49 -5.19 10.19 10.84
C LEU A 49 -5.61 11.58 11.33
N ARG A 50 -5.64 12.58 10.44
CA ARG A 50 -6.11 13.93 10.79
C ARG A 50 -7.58 13.93 11.21
N ASP A 51 -8.44 13.30 10.42
CA ASP A 51 -9.87 13.19 10.73
C ASP A 51 -10.12 12.55 12.12
N VAL A 52 -9.34 11.52 12.46
CA VAL A 52 -9.40 10.88 13.79
C VAL A 52 -8.88 11.80 14.90
N LEU A 53 -7.76 12.51 14.67
CA LEU A 53 -7.20 13.46 15.64
C LEU A 53 -8.10 14.69 15.85
N ASP A 54 -8.87 15.07 14.84
CA ASP A 54 -9.85 16.15 14.88
C ASP A 54 -11.19 15.72 15.52
N GLY A 55 -11.20 14.55 16.18
CA GLY A 55 -12.32 14.06 16.98
C GLY A 55 -13.20 13.03 16.29
N ALA A 56 -12.84 12.56 15.08
CA ALA A 56 -13.55 11.55 14.31
C ALA A 56 -15.05 11.86 14.22
N PRO A 57 -15.47 12.92 13.51
CA PRO A 57 -16.87 13.38 13.49
C PRO A 57 -17.86 12.30 13.01
N LEU A 58 -17.40 11.33 12.22
CA LEU A 58 -18.18 10.19 11.75
C LEU A 58 -17.84 8.86 12.48
N GLY A 59 -16.93 8.89 13.45
CA GLY A 59 -16.39 7.73 14.14
C GLY A 59 -15.19 7.09 13.43
N VAL A 60 -14.28 6.50 14.21
CA VAL A 60 -13.02 5.89 13.74
C VAL A 60 -13.29 4.76 12.74
N GLU A 61 -14.38 4.00 12.95
CA GLU A 61 -14.79 2.90 12.08
C GLU A 61 -15.20 3.39 10.69
N CYS A 62 -15.96 4.50 10.61
CA CYS A 62 -16.35 5.10 9.34
C CYS A 62 -15.14 5.67 8.60
N THR A 63 -14.26 6.38 9.31
CA THR A 63 -13.00 6.90 8.74
C THR A 63 -12.13 5.76 8.21
N THR A 64 -12.00 4.66 8.97
CA THR A 64 -11.20 3.49 8.57
C THR A 64 -11.79 2.78 7.34
N ARG A 65 -13.11 2.62 7.27
CA ARG A 65 -13.77 2.05 6.08
C ARG A 65 -13.51 2.90 4.84
N TYR A 66 -13.75 4.20 4.93
CA TYR A 66 -13.51 5.11 3.80
C TYR A 66 -12.03 5.13 3.38
N PHE A 67 -11.12 5.08 4.36
CA PHE A 67 -9.70 4.97 4.07
C PHE A 67 -9.36 3.69 3.28
N ARG A 68 -9.92 2.54 3.63
CA ARG A 68 -9.74 1.30 2.87
C ARG A 68 -10.29 1.38 1.45
N GLU A 69 -11.42 2.05 1.25
CA GLU A 69 -11.96 2.31 -0.09
C GLU A 69 -10.98 3.12 -0.93
N ARG A 70 -10.36 4.16 -0.34
CA ARG A 70 -9.27 4.89 -1.01
C ARG A 70 -8.07 4.01 -1.30
N LEU A 71 -7.62 3.15 -0.38
CA LEU A 71 -6.51 2.23 -0.63
C LEU A 71 -6.79 1.25 -1.78
N ALA A 72 -8.03 0.81 -1.94
CA ALA A 72 -8.45 -0.06 -3.04
C ALA A 72 -8.38 0.64 -4.41
N GLU A 73 -8.56 1.96 -4.45
CA GLU A 73 -8.38 2.78 -5.67
C GLU A 73 -6.90 2.98 -6.04
N HIS A 74 -5.98 2.73 -5.10
CA HIS A 74 -4.53 2.89 -5.29
C HIS A 74 -3.77 1.59 -4.98
N PRO A 75 -3.96 0.51 -5.76
CA PRO A 75 -3.28 -0.76 -5.52
C PRO A 75 -1.75 -0.64 -5.73
N PRO A 76 -0.93 -1.42 -5.01
CA PRO A 76 0.53 -1.50 -5.20
C PRO A 76 0.88 -2.20 -6.52
N ALA A 77 0.65 -1.50 -7.63
CA ALA A 77 0.75 -2.00 -8.99
C ALA A 77 1.52 -1.02 -9.88
N GLY A 78 1.82 -1.45 -11.12
CA GLY A 78 2.60 -0.67 -12.08
C GLY A 78 4.12 -0.89 -12.00
N TYR A 79 4.57 -1.79 -11.13
CA TYR A 79 5.94 -2.28 -11.04
C TYR A 79 5.93 -3.77 -10.69
N VAL A 80 7.05 -4.45 -10.91
CA VAL A 80 7.26 -5.84 -10.49
C VAL A 80 7.90 -5.86 -9.12
N THR A 81 7.37 -6.67 -8.20
CA THR A 81 7.96 -6.91 -6.87
C THR A 81 8.98 -8.04 -6.90
N GLY A 82 9.87 -8.11 -5.90
CA GLY A 82 10.83 -9.23 -5.78
C GLY A 82 10.13 -10.59 -5.80
N THR A 83 9.05 -10.75 -5.02
CA THR A 83 8.24 -11.97 -4.98
C THR A 83 7.64 -12.33 -6.34
N GLN A 84 7.19 -11.34 -7.11
CA GLN A 84 6.67 -11.57 -8.47
C GLN A 84 7.77 -12.00 -9.43
N ALA A 85 8.96 -11.39 -9.34
CA ALA A 85 10.12 -11.77 -10.14
C ALA A 85 10.60 -13.20 -9.80
N ASP A 86 10.67 -13.55 -8.51
CA ASP A 86 11.03 -14.90 -8.06
C ASP A 86 10.03 -15.95 -8.55
N ALA A 87 8.73 -15.65 -8.48
CA ALA A 87 7.69 -16.52 -9.01
C ALA A 87 7.81 -16.70 -10.54
N ALA A 88 8.18 -15.64 -11.26
CA ALA A 88 8.43 -15.70 -12.70
C ALA A 88 9.66 -16.56 -13.04
N LEU A 89 10.75 -16.44 -12.27
CA LEU A 89 11.94 -17.28 -12.42
C LEU A 89 11.62 -18.75 -12.14
N ALA A 90 10.85 -19.03 -11.08
CA ALA A 90 10.39 -20.38 -10.75
C ALA A 90 9.52 -21.00 -11.87
N ALA A 91 8.84 -20.15 -12.64
CA ALA A 91 8.07 -20.55 -13.82
C ALA A 91 8.92 -20.68 -15.11
N GLY A 92 10.25 -20.54 -15.02
CA GLY A 92 11.19 -20.73 -16.13
C GLY A 92 11.44 -19.50 -16.99
N LYS A 93 10.98 -18.31 -16.58
CA LYS A 93 11.30 -17.05 -17.27
C LYS A 93 12.76 -16.67 -17.03
N THR A 94 13.33 -15.95 -17.99
CA THR A 94 14.59 -15.24 -17.79
C THR A 94 14.42 -14.06 -16.84
N TRP A 95 15.52 -13.56 -16.27
CA TRP A 95 15.47 -12.36 -15.42
C TRP A 95 14.85 -11.16 -16.13
N SER A 96 15.19 -10.92 -17.40
CA SER A 96 14.63 -9.81 -18.19
C SER A 96 13.11 -9.92 -18.36
N GLU A 97 12.58 -11.13 -18.55
CA GLU A 97 11.14 -11.36 -18.66
C GLU A 97 10.44 -11.28 -17.30
N ALA A 98 11.14 -11.67 -16.23
CA ALA A 98 10.62 -11.63 -14.87
C ALA A 98 10.41 -10.20 -14.37
N VAL A 99 11.29 -9.27 -14.72
CA VAL A 99 11.26 -7.87 -14.24
C VAL A 99 10.69 -6.87 -15.23
N ALA A 100 10.19 -7.33 -16.38
CA ALA A 100 9.58 -6.47 -17.38
C ALA A 100 8.36 -5.72 -16.81
N LEU A 101 8.33 -4.39 -16.97
CA LEU A 101 7.24 -3.57 -16.44
C LEU A 101 5.89 -3.93 -17.09
N PRO A 102 4.79 -3.99 -16.30
CA PRO A 102 3.45 -4.17 -16.86
C PRO A 102 3.12 -3.00 -17.79
N GLY A 103 2.97 -3.28 -19.09
CA GLY A 103 2.58 -2.28 -20.10
C GLY A 103 3.70 -1.78 -21.03
N GLY A 104 4.92 -2.32 -20.94
CA GLY A 104 5.96 -2.11 -21.95
C GLY A 104 6.38 -0.65 -22.11
N ALA A 105 6.84 -0.01 -21.04
CA ALA A 105 7.58 1.24 -21.15
C ALA A 105 9.08 0.92 -21.08
N ALA A 106 9.76 1.18 -22.20
CA ALA A 106 11.22 1.23 -22.34
C ALA A 106 11.79 2.52 -21.74
#